data_AF-A0A7S1W2N6-F1
#
_entry.id   AF-A0A7S1W2N6-F1
#
_cell.length_a   1.000
_cell.length_b   1.000
_cell.length_c   1.000
_cell.angle_alpha   90.00
_cell.angle_beta   90.00
_cell.angle_gamma   90.00
#
_symmetry.space_group_name_H-M   'P 1'
#
loop_
_entity.id
_entity.type
_entity.pdbx_description
1 polymer ?
#
loop_
_entity_poly.entity_id
_entity_poly.type
_entity_poly.pdbx_seq_one_letter_code
_entity_poly.pdbx_strand_id
1 'polypeptide(L)'
;QELGGELPGDVEALKRVPGVGPYTAGAISSIAFGRRAAVVDGNVVRVFARLRALPGDASSPALLRKCWELADELVDPKDPGDFNQALMELGATVCTPQAPQCGRCPVRESCRAAALAAAGRAAAVTDFP
;
A
#
# COMPACT_ATOMS: atom_id res chain seq x y z
N GLN A 1 21.20 -25.86 -1.52
CA GLN A 1 20.26 -25.01 -2.29
C GLN A 1 18.88 -25.60 -2.07
N GLU A 2 18.07 -25.00 -1.20
CA GLU A 2 16.87 -25.66 -0.63
C GLU A 2 15.60 -25.56 -1.49
N LEU A 3 15.62 -24.82 -2.61
CA LEU A 3 14.45 -24.58 -3.47
C LEU A 3 14.59 -25.13 -4.91
N GLY A 4 15.66 -25.87 -5.21
CA GLY A 4 15.84 -26.44 -6.56
C GLY A 4 15.99 -25.43 -7.70
N GLY A 5 16.22 -24.14 -7.39
CA GLY A 5 16.33 -23.06 -8.38
C GLY A 5 15.02 -22.35 -8.72
N GLU A 6 13.88 -22.77 -8.15
CA GLU A 6 12.57 -22.18 -8.39
C GLU A 6 12.05 -21.43 -7.15
N LEU A 7 11.55 -20.20 -7.35
CA LEU A 7 10.91 -19.44 -6.28
C LEU A 7 9.47 -19.96 -6.07
N PRO A 8 9.03 -20.17 -4.81
CA PRO A 8 7.64 -20.50 -4.54
C PRO A 8 6.74 -19.29 -4.83
N GLY A 9 5.52 -19.53 -5.32
CA GLY A 9 4.53 -18.48 -5.54
C GLY A 9 3.71 -18.10 -4.30
N ASP A 10 3.81 -18.86 -3.22
CA ASP A 10 3.05 -18.67 -1.99
C ASP A 10 3.73 -17.69 -1.01
N VAL A 11 2.96 -16.80 -0.38
CA VAL A 11 3.48 -15.77 0.53
C VAL A 11 4.18 -16.38 1.75
N GLU A 12 3.62 -17.43 2.36
CA GLU A 12 4.20 -18.05 3.55
C GLU A 12 5.46 -18.85 3.23
N ALA A 13 5.53 -19.45 2.04
CA ALA A 13 6.75 -20.07 1.55
C ALA A 13 7.83 -19.02 1.23
N LEU A 14 7.46 -17.91 0.58
CA LEU A 14 8.38 -16.81 0.24
C LEU A 14 8.98 -16.17 1.50
N LYS A 15 8.20 -15.99 2.57
CA LYS A 15 8.69 -15.45 3.86
C LYS A 15 9.75 -16.33 4.54
N ARG A 16 9.92 -17.58 4.13
CA ARG A 16 10.99 -18.46 4.65
C ARG A 16 12.33 -18.21 3.95
N VAL A 17 12.34 -17.48 2.84
CA VAL A 17 13.56 -17.11 2.13
C VAL A 17 14.28 -16.00 2.90
N PRO A 18 15.57 -16.15 3.25
CA PRO A 18 16.31 -15.11 3.95
C PRO A 18 16.27 -13.75 3.21
N GLY A 19 15.90 -12.69 3.93
CA GLY A 19 15.78 -11.33 3.38
C GLY A 19 14.42 -11.00 2.75
N VAL A 20 13.50 -11.97 2.63
CA VAL A 20 12.15 -11.74 2.10
C VAL A 20 11.18 -11.42 3.24
N GLY A 21 10.86 -10.14 3.40
CA GLY A 21 9.83 -9.68 4.32
C GLY A 21 8.41 -9.76 3.75
N PRO A 22 7.38 -9.40 4.53
CA PRO A 22 5.97 -9.45 4.11
C PRO A 22 5.69 -8.66 2.82
N TYR A 23 6.27 -7.47 2.68
CA TYR A 23 6.16 -6.65 1.47
C TYR A 23 6.69 -7.41 0.25
N THR A 24 7.94 -7.89 0.31
CA THR A 24 8.58 -8.57 -0.82
C THR A 24 7.85 -9.87 -1.17
N ALA A 25 7.40 -10.62 -0.17
CA ALA A 25 6.62 -11.84 -0.39
C ALA A 25 5.29 -11.55 -1.11
N GLY A 26 4.54 -10.55 -0.64
CA GLY A 26 3.29 -10.13 -1.29
C GLY A 26 3.52 -9.61 -2.71
N ALA A 27 4.57 -8.83 -2.93
CA ALA A 27 4.92 -8.28 -4.24
C ALA A 27 5.27 -9.38 -5.24
N ILE A 28 6.15 -10.32 -4.86
CA ILE A 28 6.49 -11.47 -5.72
C ILE A 28 5.25 -12.32 -5.99
N SER A 29 4.49 -12.67 -4.95
CA SER A 29 3.31 -13.54 -5.06
C SER A 29 2.23 -12.94 -5.97
N SER A 30 1.98 -11.64 -5.87
CA SER A 30 0.97 -10.95 -6.68
C SER A 30 1.45 -10.61 -8.10
N ILE A 31 2.64 -10.04 -8.26
CA ILE A 31 3.13 -9.54 -9.55
C ILE A 31 3.64 -10.68 -10.44
N ALA A 32 4.46 -11.58 -9.88
CA ALA A 32 5.08 -12.64 -10.68
C ALA A 32 4.17 -13.88 -10.82
N PHE A 33 3.35 -14.16 -9.82
CA PHE A 33 2.52 -15.38 -9.77
C PHE A 33 1.01 -15.13 -9.84
N GLY A 34 0.56 -13.88 -9.95
CA GLY A 34 -0.86 -13.53 -10.08
C GLY A 34 -1.72 -13.92 -8.87
N ARG A 35 -1.11 -14.17 -7.70
CA ARG A 35 -1.85 -14.58 -6.51
C ARG A 35 -2.39 -13.37 -5.78
N ARG A 36 -3.62 -13.50 -5.27
CA ARG A 36 -4.23 -12.47 -4.41
C ARG A 36 -3.42 -12.32 -3.12
N ALA A 37 -2.54 -11.33 -3.08
CA ALA A 37 -1.71 -11.00 -1.95
C ALA A 37 -1.60 -9.49 -1.81
N ALA A 38 -1.86 -8.99 -0.61
CA ALA A 38 -1.71 -7.58 -0.28
C ALA A 38 -0.23 -7.14 -0.28
N VAL A 39 0.00 -5.86 -0.60
CA VAL A 39 1.31 -5.22 -0.51
C VAL A 39 1.19 -3.88 0.19
N VAL A 40 2.03 -3.66 1.20
CA VAL A 40 2.10 -2.39 1.94
C VAL A 40 3.56 -1.95 2.06
N ASP A 41 3.89 -0.82 1.46
CA ASP A 41 5.14 -0.08 1.63
C ASP A 41 4.86 1.33 2.19
N GLY A 42 5.90 2.18 2.28
CA GLY A 42 5.74 3.56 2.75
C GLY A 42 4.84 4.42 1.86
N ASN A 43 4.76 4.14 0.56
CA ASN A 43 3.88 4.83 -0.38
C ASN A 43 2.42 4.47 -0.13
N VAL A 44 2.14 3.17 -0.02
CA VAL A 44 0.81 2.62 0.28
C VAL A 44 0.31 3.11 1.63
N VAL A 45 1.16 3.11 2.67
CA VAL A 45 0.80 3.64 4.00
C VAL A 45 0.31 5.08 3.91
N ARG A 46 1.05 5.94 3.20
CA ARG A 46 0.67 7.35 3.01
C ARG A 46 -0.64 7.49 2.23
N VAL A 47 -0.84 6.70 1.17
CA VAL A 47 -2.08 6.71 0.39
C VAL A 47 -3.26 6.33 1.28
N PHE A 48 -3.20 5.22 2.01
CA PHE A 48 -4.30 4.77 2.85
C PHE A 48 -4.57 5.68 4.04
N ALA A 49 -3.53 6.19 4.70
CA ALA A 49 -3.71 7.11 5.80
C ALA A 49 -4.45 8.38 5.36
N ARG A 50 -4.11 8.93 4.19
CA ARG A 50 -4.83 10.08 3.61
C ARG A 50 -6.24 9.71 3.11
N LEU A 51 -6.38 8.59 2.41
CA LEU A 51 -7.65 8.12 1.85
C LEU A 51 -8.71 7.96 2.95
N ARG A 52 -8.35 7.35 4.08
CA ARG A 52 -9.26 7.06 5.20
C ARG A 52 -9.18 8.05 6.36
N ALA A 53 -8.30 9.04 6.26
CA ALA A 53 -7.95 9.97 7.34
C ALA A 53 -7.56 9.26 8.66
N LEU A 54 -6.62 8.32 8.56
CA LEU A 54 -6.11 7.56 9.70
C LEU A 54 -4.98 8.35 10.40
N PRO A 55 -5.04 8.51 11.74
CA PRO A 55 -4.00 9.19 12.49
C PRO A 55 -2.81 8.25 12.79
N GLY A 56 -1.67 8.86 13.09
CA GLY A 56 -0.43 8.19 13.50
C GLY A 56 0.70 8.33 12.48
N ASP A 57 1.94 8.13 12.93
CA ASP A 57 3.12 8.10 12.08
C ASP A 57 3.20 6.80 11.25
N ALA A 58 4.03 6.80 10.21
CA ALA A 58 4.17 5.64 9.31
C ALA A 58 4.80 4.40 9.97
N SER A 59 5.48 4.56 11.11
CA SER A 59 6.02 3.46 11.90
C SER A 59 5.03 2.90 12.92
N SER A 60 3.86 3.54 13.09
CA SER A 60 2.87 3.16 14.08
C SER A 60 2.34 1.76 13.79
N PRO A 61 2.50 0.81 14.73
CA PRO A 61 1.97 -0.54 14.56
C PRO A 61 0.46 -0.56 14.33
N ALA A 62 -0.28 0.39 14.90
CA ALA A 62 -1.73 0.49 14.71
C ALA A 62 -2.07 0.95 13.28
N LEU A 63 -1.36 1.94 12.74
CA LEU A 63 -1.55 2.39 11.37
C LEU A 63 -1.18 1.30 10.38
N LEU A 64 -0.02 0.65 10.56
CA LEU A 64 0.44 -0.43 9.70
C LEU A 64 -0.56 -1.58 9.66
N ARG A 65 -1.10 -2.01 10.81
CA ARG A 65 -2.17 -3.03 10.85
C ARG A 65 -3.38 -2.63 10.02
N LYS A 66 -3.86 -1.39 10.17
CA LYS A 66 -5.01 -0.89 9.39
C LYS A 66 -4.71 -0.81 7.89
N CYS A 67 -3.50 -0.44 7.50
CA CYS A 67 -3.08 -0.44 6.10
C CYS A 67 -3.05 -1.86 5.52
N TRP A 68 -2.57 -2.85 6.27
CA TRP A 68 -2.60 -4.26 5.85
C TRP A 68 -4.02 -4.81 5.73
N GLU A 69 -4.91 -4.50 6.68
CA GLU A 69 -6.34 -4.86 6.60
C GLU A 69 -6.99 -4.27 5.34
N LEU A 70 -6.76 -2.98 5.06
CA LEU A 70 -7.29 -2.31 3.86
C LEU A 70 -6.69 -2.87 2.57
N ALA A 71 -5.39 -3.15 2.54
CA ALA A 71 -4.74 -3.73 1.38
C ALA A 71 -5.32 -5.12 1.06
N ASP A 72 -5.52 -5.95 2.08
CA ASP A 72 -6.11 -7.27 1.90
C ASP A 72 -7.59 -7.18 1.53
N GLU A 73 -8.35 -6.20 2.02
CA GLU A 73 -9.74 -5.99 1.59
C GLU A 73 -9.83 -5.55 0.11
N LEU A 74 -8.96 -4.65 -0.31
CA LEU A 74 -9.06 -3.94 -1.60
C LEU A 74 -8.33 -4.60 -2.76
N VAL A 75 -7.35 -5.49 -2.50
CA VAL A 75 -6.57 -6.11 -3.59
C VAL A 75 -7.49 -6.78 -4.60
N ASP A 76 -7.32 -6.42 -5.88
CA ASP A 76 -8.14 -6.96 -6.95
C ASP A 76 -7.94 -8.48 -7.07
N PRO A 77 -9.01 -9.29 -6.99
CA PRO A 77 -8.87 -10.74 -7.04
C PRO A 77 -8.54 -11.28 -8.43
N LYS A 78 -8.75 -10.49 -9.50
CA LYS A 78 -8.44 -10.85 -10.89
C LYS A 78 -7.04 -10.40 -11.26
N ASP A 79 -6.70 -9.15 -10.93
CA ASP A 79 -5.44 -8.51 -11.33
C ASP A 79 -4.65 -7.95 -10.13
N PRO A 80 -4.25 -8.81 -9.16
CA PRO A 80 -3.65 -8.36 -7.89
C PRO A 80 -2.30 -7.66 -8.07
N GLY A 81 -1.50 -8.11 -9.04
CA GLY A 81 -0.20 -7.52 -9.36
C GLY A 81 -0.34 -6.08 -9.86
N ASP A 82 -1.18 -5.87 -10.88
CA ASP A 82 -1.46 -4.54 -11.45
C ASP A 82 -2.09 -3.61 -10.41
N PHE A 83 -3.01 -4.12 -9.58
CA PHE A 83 -3.59 -3.33 -8.49
C PHE A 83 -2.52 -2.84 -7.50
N ASN A 84 -1.66 -3.76 -7.02
CA ASN A 84 -0.59 -3.40 -6.09
C ASN A 84 0.39 -2.41 -6.72
N GLN A 85 0.77 -2.61 -7.98
CA GLN A 85 1.64 -1.68 -8.71
C GLN A 85 1.00 -0.31 -8.90
N ALA A 86 -0.28 -0.24 -9.27
CA ALA A 86 -1.01 1.02 -9.40
C ALA A 86 -1.09 1.78 -8.07
N LEU A 87 -1.28 1.06 -6.95
CA LEU A 87 -1.33 1.67 -5.62
C LEU A 87 0.04 2.22 -5.18
N MET A 88 1.12 1.48 -5.43
CA MET A 88 2.49 1.95 -5.20
C MET A 88 2.81 3.17 -6.06
N GLU A 89 2.48 3.11 -7.36
CA GLU A 89 2.70 4.18 -8.33
C GLU A 89 1.91 5.44 -7.98
N LEU A 90 0.66 5.30 -7.53
CA LEU A 90 -0.17 6.40 -7.02
C LEU A 90 0.54 7.10 -5.86
N GLY A 91 1.08 6.35 -4.91
CA GLY A 91 1.84 6.93 -3.81
C GLY A 91 3.13 7.60 -4.28
N ALA A 92 3.87 6.99 -5.19
CA ALA A 92 5.15 7.49 -5.67
C ALA A 92 5.03 8.78 -6.52
N THR A 93 4.00 8.89 -7.36
CA THR A 93 3.95 9.93 -8.41
C THR A 93 2.85 10.98 -8.23
N VAL A 94 1.78 10.67 -7.49
CA VAL A 94 0.61 11.56 -7.37
C VAL A 94 0.37 11.96 -5.92
N CYS A 95 0.20 10.98 -5.04
CA CYS A 95 0.04 11.19 -3.59
C CYS A 95 1.40 11.33 -2.92
N THR A 96 2.24 12.24 -3.40
CA THR A 96 3.61 12.46 -2.94
C THR A 96 3.65 12.99 -1.50
N PRO A 97 4.77 12.83 -0.79
CA PRO A 97 4.90 13.31 0.59
C PRO A 97 4.59 14.81 0.70
N GLN A 98 5.25 15.61 -0.13
CA GLN A 98 5.03 17.05 -0.26
C GLN A 98 4.28 17.38 -1.55
N ALA A 99 3.41 18.39 -1.47
CA ALA A 99 2.60 18.90 -2.59
C ALA A 99 1.90 17.80 -3.42
N PRO A 100 1.07 16.93 -2.80
CA PRO A 100 0.38 15.88 -3.54
C PRO A 100 -0.51 16.48 -4.63
N GLN A 101 -0.52 15.83 -5.79
CA GLN A 101 -1.23 16.31 -6.98
C GLN A 101 -2.69 15.88 -6.95
N CYS A 102 -3.42 16.30 -5.92
CA CYS A 102 -4.80 15.86 -5.66
C CYS A 102 -5.74 16.11 -6.84
N GLY A 103 -5.51 17.15 -7.65
CA GLY A 103 -6.31 17.46 -8.84
C GLY A 103 -6.27 16.39 -9.94
N ARG A 104 -5.22 15.56 -9.99
CA ARG A 104 -5.09 14.42 -10.92
C ARG A 104 -5.21 13.06 -10.24
N CYS A 105 -5.55 13.03 -8.95
CA CYS A 105 -5.61 11.79 -8.19
C CYS A 105 -6.90 11.02 -8.54
N PRO A 106 -6.80 9.77 -9.05
CA PRO A 106 -7.96 9.02 -9.52
C PRO A 106 -8.94 8.65 -8.40
N VAL A 107 -8.47 8.64 -7.15
CA VAL A 107 -9.28 8.30 -5.96
C VAL A 107 -9.63 9.53 -5.11
N ARG A 108 -9.48 10.75 -5.66
CA ARG A 108 -9.71 12.01 -4.94
C ARG A 108 -11.10 12.09 -4.32
N GLU A 109 -12.13 11.67 -5.05
CA GLU A 109 -13.53 11.79 -4.62
C GLU A 109 -13.84 10.94 -3.38
N SER A 110 -13.11 9.82 -3.21
CA SER A 110 -13.21 8.96 -2.03
C SER A 110 -12.21 9.32 -0.93
N CYS A 111 -11.34 10.32 -1.15
CA CYS A 111 -10.27 10.67 -0.22
C CYS A 111 -10.74 11.62 0.87
N ARG A 112 -10.79 11.12 2.10
CA ARG A 112 -11.24 11.89 3.27
C ARG A 112 -10.30 13.05 3.60
N ALA A 113 -8.99 12.89 3.46
CA ALA A 113 -8.05 14.00 3.65
C ALA A 113 -8.27 15.11 2.61
N ALA A 114 -8.54 14.76 1.34
CA ALA A 114 -8.84 15.75 0.31
C ALA A 114 -10.15 16.50 0.60
N ALA A 115 -11.18 15.80 1.07
CA ALA A 115 -12.45 16.42 1.47
C ALA A 115 -12.28 17.37 2.67
N LEU A 116 -11.48 16.98 3.69
CA LEU A 116 -11.18 17.84 4.83
C LEU A 116 -10.42 19.10 4.42
N ALA A 117 -9.40 18.96 3.56
CA ALA A 117 -8.62 20.08 3.05
C ALA A 117 -9.49 21.07 2.24
N ALA A 118 -10.40 20.57 1.41
CA ALA A 118 -11.35 21.40 0.66
C ALA A 118 -12.31 22.19 1.58
N ALA A 119 -12.59 21.66 2.78
CA ALA A 119 -13.38 22.32 3.81
C ALA A 119 -12.54 23.22 4.75
N GLY A 120 -11.26 23.47 4.44
CA GLY A 120 -10.37 24.29 5.27
C GLY A 120 -9.96 23.65 6.60
N ARG A 121 -10.08 22.32 6.73
CA ARG A 121 -9.72 21.58 7.95
C ARG A 121 -8.40 20.83 7.75
N ALA A 122 -7.55 20.85 8.77
CA ALA A 122 -6.37 20.00 8.82
C ALA A 122 -6.78 18.55 9.07
N ALA A 123 -6.25 17.63 8.26
CA ALA A 123 -6.31 16.21 8.54
C ALA A 123 -5.03 15.84 9.30
N ALA A 124 -5.15 15.29 10.51
CA ALA A 124 -4.01 14.71 11.23
C ALA A 124 -3.67 13.35 10.62
N VAL A 125 -3.16 13.36 9.39
CA VAL A 125 -2.87 12.17 8.59
C VAL A 125 -1.37 12.10 8.37
N THR A 126 -0.74 11.11 8.99
CA THR A 126 0.69 10.79 8.86
C THR A 126 1.67 11.95 9.04
N ASP A 127 2.50 11.89 10.07
CA ASP A 127 3.68 12.77 10.24
C ASP A 127 4.83 12.44 9.28
N PHE A 128 4.51 11.84 8.12
CA PHE A 128 5.50 11.52 7.10
C PHE A 128 5.97 12.85 6.46
N PRO A 129 7.29 13.06 6.25
CA PRO A 129 7.85 14.33 5.80
C PRO A 129 7.29 14.84 4.46
#